data_AF-A0A8B5X468-F1
#
_entry.id   AF-A0A8B5X468-F1
#
_cell.length_a   1.000
_cell.length_b   1.000
_cell.length_c   1.000
_cell.angle_alpha   90.00
_cell.angle_beta   90.00
_cell.angle_gamma   90.00
#
_symmetry.space_group_name_H-M   'P 1'
#
loop_
_entity.id
_entity.type
_entity.pdbx_description
1 polymer ?
#
loop_
_entity_poly.entity_id
_entity_poly.type
_entity_poly.pdbx_seq_one_letter_code
_entity_poly.pdbx_strand_id
1 'polypeptide(L)'
;MKPKETLKRRISRTFLLQAAAISVAAVVSVLLAAAVIKQVLVTEALRMEADYFWERHAVDPAFPLPDTRNLSGFLAPVDDDRALPENLRGRSDGFHSVSSQAGLTTVYITTRNDRRLYLLFDSERVNELATYFGLAPLVVVLLVLY
;
A
#
# COMPACT_ATOMS: atom_id res chain seq x y z
N MET A 1 -37.42 -2.82 49.60
CA MET A 1 -36.00 -2.41 49.45
C MET A 1 -35.29 -3.28 48.42
N LYS A 2 -35.53 -3.08 47.11
CA LYS A 2 -34.72 -3.69 46.03
C LYS A 2 -34.76 -2.82 44.76
N PRO A 3 -33.78 -1.94 44.57
CA PRO A 3 -33.32 -1.60 43.23
C PRO A 3 -31.79 -1.53 43.22
N LYS A 4 -31.11 -2.68 43.23
CA LYS A 4 -29.65 -2.73 43.07
C LYS A 4 -29.19 -3.52 41.85
N GLU A 5 -30.00 -4.45 41.33
CA GLU A 5 -29.62 -5.29 40.19
C GLU A 5 -29.74 -4.61 38.83
N THR A 6 -30.74 -3.74 38.64
CA THR A 6 -30.98 -3.08 37.35
C THR A 6 -29.92 -2.02 37.01
N LEU A 7 -29.29 -1.41 38.01
CA LEU A 7 -28.25 -0.41 37.81
C LEU A 7 -26.90 -1.05 37.44
N LYS A 8 -26.51 -2.13 38.14
CA LYS A 8 -25.25 -2.86 37.88
C LYS A 8 -25.21 -3.45 36.47
N ARG A 9 -26.33 -3.98 35.99
CA ARG A 9 -26.47 -4.61 34.66
C ARG A 9 -26.53 -3.60 33.51
N ARG A 10 -27.04 -2.38 33.76
CA ARG A 10 -27.00 -1.27 32.78
C ARG A 10 -25.59 -0.71 32.64
N ILE A 11 -24.91 -0.49 33.77
CA ILE A 11 -23.54 0.03 33.78
C ILE A 11 -22.58 -0.95 33.10
N SER A 12 -22.69 -2.26 33.39
CA SER A 12 -21.79 -3.26 32.77
C SER A 12 -21.94 -3.37 31.25
N ARG A 13 -23.14 -3.17 30.70
CA ARG A 13 -23.37 -3.17 29.26
C ARG A 13 -22.70 -1.97 28.58
N THR A 14 -22.77 -0.80 29.18
CA THR A 14 -22.14 0.40 28.62
C THR A 14 -20.62 0.29 28.66
N PHE A 15 -20.05 -0.22 29.75
CA PHE A 15 -18.62 -0.51 29.85
C PHE A 15 -18.18 -1.57 28.83
N LEU A 16 -18.96 -2.62 28.61
CA LEU A 16 -18.70 -3.65 27.60
C LEU A 16 -18.71 -3.09 26.18
N LEU A 17 -19.71 -2.28 25.84
CA LEU A 17 -19.78 -1.63 24.53
C LEU A 17 -18.61 -0.65 24.32
N GLN A 18 -18.21 0.08 25.36
CA GLN A 18 -17.10 1.03 25.29
C GLN A 18 -15.75 0.30 25.11
N ALA A 19 -15.50 -0.76 25.87
CA ALA A 19 -14.30 -1.56 25.72
C ALA A 19 -14.24 -2.24 24.34
N ALA A 20 -15.37 -2.80 23.87
CA ALA A 20 -15.46 -3.33 22.51
C ALA A 20 -15.17 -2.26 21.45
N ALA A 21 -15.69 -1.04 21.62
CA ALA A 21 -15.43 0.08 20.72
C ALA A 21 -13.96 0.50 20.71
N ILE A 22 -13.30 0.57 21.87
CA ILE A 22 -11.86 0.88 21.98
C ILE A 22 -11.03 -0.19 21.27
N SER A 23 -11.35 -1.47 21.48
CA SER A 23 -10.63 -2.56 20.84
C SER A 23 -10.80 -2.54 19.32
N VAL A 24 -12.02 -2.33 18.82
CA VAL A 24 -12.26 -2.16 17.38
C VAL A 24 -11.47 -0.96 16.85
N ALA A 25 -11.48 0.18 17.53
CA ALA A 25 -10.72 1.36 17.14
C ALA A 25 -9.21 1.09 17.09
N ALA A 26 -8.67 0.32 18.03
CA ALA A 26 -7.26 -0.05 18.04
C ALA A 26 -6.88 -0.95 16.86
N VAL A 27 -7.67 -1.98 16.52
CA VAL A 27 -7.41 -2.81 15.33
C VAL A 27 -7.50 -1.97 14.06
N VAL A 28 -8.52 -1.13 13.92
CA VAL A 28 -8.67 -0.25 12.76
C VAL A 28 -7.44 0.67 12.64
N SER A 29 -6.95 1.22 13.74
CA SER A 29 -5.77 2.09 13.77
C SER A 29 -4.51 1.37 13.28
N VAL A 30 -4.27 0.13 13.73
CA VAL A 30 -3.11 -0.67 13.30
C VAL A 30 -3.20 -1.02 11.81
N LEU A 31 -4.38 -1.42 11.33
CA LEU A 31 -4.60 -1.73 9.92
C LEU A 31 -4.38 -0.50 9.03
N LEU A 32 -4.87 0.67 9.45
CA LEU A 32 -4.65 1.93 8.75
C LEU A 32 -3.17 2.31 8.72
N ALA A 33 -2.46 2.21 9.85
CA ALA A 33 -1.02 2.48 9.91
C ALA A 33 -0.23 1.54 8.98
N ALA A 34 -0.54 0.25 8.98
CA ALA A 34 0.08 -0.72 8.08
C ALA A 34 -0.17 -0.38 6.61
N ALA A 35 -1.39 0.02 6.25
CA ALA A 35 -1.73 0.43 4.88
C ALA A 35 -0.92 1.67 4.44
N VAL A 36 -0.81 2.68 5.31
CA VAL A 36 -0.04 3.90 5.04
C VAL A 36 1.44 3.58 4.87
N ILE A 37 2.03 2.81 5.79
CA ILE A 37 3.45 2.43 5.71
C ILE A 37 3.74 1.69 4.40
N LYS A 38 2.89 0.72 4.04
CA LYS A 38 3.04 -0.02 2.78
C LYS A 38 3.05 0.92 1.58
N GLN A 39 2.11 1.87 1.54
CA GLN A 39 2.03 2.84 0.45
C GLN A 39 3.28 3.72 0.37
N VAL A 40 3.77 4.22 1.51
CA VAL A 40 5.01 5.03 1.57
C VAL A 40 6.21 4.23 1.08
N LEU A 41 6.38 2.99 1.54
CA LEU A 41 7.51 2.15 1.14
C LEU A 41 7.51 1.83 -0.35
N VAL A 42 6.35 1.50 -0.93
CA VAL A 42 6.25 1.21 -2.38
C VAL A 42 6.59 2.47 -3.19
N THR A 43 6.04 3.61 -2.79
CA THR A 43 6.27 4.89 -3.46
C THR A 43 7.76 5.27 -3.42
N GLU A 44 8.39 5.12 -2.25
CA GLU A 44 9.80 5.44 -2.06
C GLU A 44 10.70 4.47 -2.82
N ALA A 45 10.41 3.16 -2.80
CA ALA A 45 11.15 2.17 -3.55
C ALA A 45 11.11 2.46 -5.07
N LEU A 46 9.94 2.80 -5.61
CA LEU A 46 9.77 3.18 -7.01
C LEU A 46 10.55 4.45 -7.36
N ARG A 47 10.57 5.45 -6.47
CA ARG A 47 11.35 6.66 -6.67
C ARG A 47 12.85 6.36 -6.70
N MET A 48 13.35 5.66 -5.69
CA MET A 48 14.77 5.27 -5.61
C MET A 48 15.20 4.45 -6.83
N GLU A 49 14.36 3.52 -7.28
CA GLU A 49 14.65 2.71 -8.46
C GLU A 49 14.71 3.55 -9.74
N ALA A 50 13.80 4.51 -9.90
CA ALA A 50 13.82 5.41 -11.04
C ALA A 50 15.06 6.31 -11.05
N ASP A 51 15.42 6.88 -9.89
CA ASP A 51 16.61 7.71 -9.74
C ASP A 51 17.87 6.90 -10.06
N TYR A 52 17.97 5.68 -9.53
CA TYR A 52 19.05 4.75 -9.83
C TYR A 52 19.13 4.42 -11.32
N PHE A 53 17.99 4.12 -11.96
CA PHE A 53 17.94 3.87 -13.40
C PHE A 53 18.45 5.06 -14.19
N TRP A 54 18.00 6.29 -13.88
CA TRP A 54 18.42 7.47 -14.62
C TRP A 54 19.90 7.79 -14.45
N GLU A 55 20.46 7.60 -13.25
CA GLU A 55 21.89 7.78 -13.00
C GLU A 55 22.73 6.80 -13.82
N ARG A 56 22.32 5.53 -13.88
CA ARG A 56 23.02 4.50 -14.66
C ARG A 56 22.85 4.71 -16.16
N HIS A 57 21.63 4.96 -16.61
CA HIS A 57 21.30 5.17 -18.02
C HIS A 57 21.96 6.44 -18.59
N ALA A 58 22.27 7.44 -17.76
CA ALA A 58 23.04 8.62 -18.18
C ALA A 58 24.49 8.27 -18.54
N VAL A 59 25.06 7.24 -17.92
CA VAL A 59 26.44 6.77 -18.17
C VAL A 59 26.47 5.67 -19.24
N ASP A 60 25.50 4.76 -19.19
CA ASP A 60 25.36 3.63 -20.11
C ASP A 60 23.95 3.57 -20.70
N PRO A 61 23.74 4.04 -21.95
CA PRO A 61 22.45 3.97 -22.62
C PRO A 61 21.92 2.56 -22.88
N ALA A 62 22.75 1.52 -22.72
CA ALA A 62 22.35 0.12 -22.83
C ALA A 62 21.99 -0.50 -21.47
N PHE A 63 21.99 0.28 -20.39
CA PHE A 63 21.62 -0.20 -19.06
C PHE A 63 20.21 -0.81 -19.09
N PRO A 64 20.04 -2.07 -18.66
CA PRO A 64 18.78 -2.78 -18.78
C PRO A 64 17.70 -2.18 -17.88
N LEU A 65 16.45 -2.28 -18.34
CA LEU A 65 15.29 -1.93 -17.53
C LEU A 65 15.12 -2.93 -16.38
N PRO A 66 14.60 -2.48 -15.22
CA PRO A 66 14.31 -3.38 -14.13
C PRO A 66 13.23 -4.37 -14.55
N ASP A 67 13.55 -5.66 -14.46
CA ASP A 67 12.62 -6.76 -14.70
C ASP A 67 12.77 -7.77 -13.56
N THR A 68 11.92 -7.61 -12.54
CA THR A 68 11.87 -8.49 -11.38
C THR A 68 10.45 -9.02 -11.22
N ARG A 69 10.27 -10.00 -10.33
CA ARG A 69 8.97 -10.67 -10.13
C ARG A 69 7.79 -9.70 -9.88
N ASN A 70 8.04 -8.58 -9.22
CA ASN A 70 6.99 -7.65 -8.81
C ASN A 70 7.19 -6.23 -9.40
N LEU A 71 8.22 -6.03 -10.23
CA LEU A 71 8.55 -4.72 -10.79
C LEU A 71 8.97 -4.89 -12.25
N SER A 72 8.28 -4.20 -13.15
CA SER A 72 8.63 -4.15 -14.57
C SER A 72 8.81 -2.71 -15.02
N GLY A 73 9.94 -2.44 -15.70
CA GLY A 73 10.26 -1.15 -16.28
C GLY A 73 9.98 -1.09 -17.79
N PHE A 74 9.46 0.04 -18.25
CA PHE A 74 9.32 0.36 -19.68
C PHE A 74 9.90 1.74 -19.95
N LEU A 75 10.55 1.89 -21.10
CA LEU A 75 11.08 3.16 -21.57
C LEU A 75 10.50 3.48 -22.94
N ALA A 76 9.91 4.66 -23.08
CA ALA A 76 9.32 5.12 -24.32
C ALA A 76 9.73 6.57 -24.60
N PRO A 77 9.88 6.99 -25.87
CA PRO A 77 9.95 8.41 -26.21
C PRO A 77 8.70 9.15 -25.72
N VAL A 78 8.82 10.41 -25.32
CA VAL A 78 7.68 11.23 -24.85
C VAL A 78 6.58 11.34 -25.91
N ASP A 79 6.96 11.34 -27.18
CA ASP A 79 6.05 11.47 -28.33
C ASP A 79 5.64 10.12 -28.94
N ASP A 80 6.12 8.98 -28.41
CA ASP A 80 5.78 7.65 -28.91
C ASP A 80 5.53 6.63 -27.79
N ASP A 81 4.28 6.58 -27.34
CA ASP A 81 3.76 5.66 -26.33
C ASP A 81 3.11 4.39 -26.93
N ARG A 82 3.37 4.08 -28.21
CA ARG A 82 2.79 2.90 -28.89
C ARG A 82 3.25 1.57 -28.29
N ALA A 83 4.48 1.52 -27.81
CA ALA A 83 5.06 0.35 -27.16
C ALA A 83 4.49 0.11 -25.75
N LEU A 84 3.72 1.06 -25.21
CA LEU A 84 3.11 0.92 -23.90
C LEU A 84 1.75 0.21 -23.99
N PRO A 85 1.40 -0.57 -22.94
CA PRO A 85 0.05 -1.10 -22.79
C PRO A 85 -0.99 0.04 -22.75
N GLU A 86 -2.18 -0.21 -23.29
CA GLU A 86 -3.22 0.82 -23.47
C GLU A 86 -3.60 1.56 -22.18
N ASN A 87 -3.53 0.87 -21.03
CA ASN A 87 -3.85 1.43 -19.72
C ASN A 87 -2.82 2.47 -19.20
N LEU A 88 -1.67 2.62 -19.86
CA LEU A 88 -0.59 3.56 -19.50
C LEU A 88 -0.45 4.75 -20.46
N ARG A 89 -1.10 4.72 -21.62
CA ARG A 89 -0.98 5.77 -22.63
C ARG A 89 -1.59 7.09 -22.15
N GLY A 90 -0.97 8.21 -22.53
CA GLY A 90 -1.46 9.56 -22.19
C GLY A 90 -1.40 9.96 -20.72
N ARG A 91 -0.72 9.19 -19.85
CA ARG A 91 -0.54 9.57 -18.43
C ARG A 91 0.64 10.53 -18.24
N SER A 92 0.44 11.53 -17.39
CA SER A 92 1.49 12.47 -16.98
C SER A 92 2.44 11.85 -15.96
N ASP A 93 3.58 12.50 -15.75
CA ASP A 93 4.53 12.15 -14.68
C ASP A 93 3.86 12.09 -13.30
N GLY A 94 4.37 11.23 -12.43
CA GLY A 94 3.87 11.00 -11.08
C GLY A 94 3.43 9.56 -10.80
N PHE A 95 2.78 9.37 -9.64
CA PHE A 95 2.25 8.08 -9.20
C PHE A 95 0.80 7.90 -9.65
N HIS A 96 0.51 6.75 -10.27
CA HIS A 96 -0.82 6.39 -10.74
C HIS A 96 -1.17 4.99 -10.26
N SER A 97 -2.39 4.80 -9.79
CA SER A 97 -2.93 3.46 -9.53
C SER A 97 -3.73 3.01 -10.74
N VAL A 98 -3.40 1.85 -11.28
CA VAL A 98 -4.04 1.28 -12.47
C VAL A 98 -4.54 -0.12 -12.14
N SER A 99 -5.78 -0.44 -12.52
CA SER A 99 -6.28 -1.80 -12.44
C SER A 99 -5.65 -2.64 -13.56
N SER A 100 -5.05 -3.76 -13.16
CA SER A 100 -4.49 -4.80 -14.01
C SER A 100 -5.26 -6.11 -13.79
N GLN A 101 -5.07 -7.11 -14.66
CA GLN A 101 -5.68 -8.44 -14.51
C GLN A 101 -5.29 -9.12 -13.18
N ALA A 102 -4.10 -8.80 -12.64
CA ALA A 102 -3.60 -9.32 -11.36
C ALA A 102 -3.97 -8.44 -10.14
N GLY A 103 -4.70 -7.34 -10.31
CA GLY A 103 -5.15 -6.47 -9.21
C GLY A 103 -4.75 -5.00 -9.35
N LEU A 104 -4.45 -4.35 -8.22
CA LEU A 104 -4.04 -2.93 -8.18
C LEU A 104 -2.53 -2.83 -8.42
N THR A 105 -2.14 -2.28 -9.58
CA THR A 105 -0.74 -2.00 -9.94
C THR A 105 -0.44 -0.53 -9.67
N THR A 106 0.66 -0.26 -8.96
CA THR A 106 1.16 1.11 -8.77
C THR A 106 2.16 1.42 -9.87
N VAL A 107 1.95 2.52 -10.59
CA VAL A 107 2.80 2.95 -11.69
C VAL A 107 3.46 4.26 -11.31
N TYR A 108 4.79 4.33 -11.43
CA TYR A 108 5.54 5.58 -11.32
C TYR A 108 6.05 5.99 -12.69
N ILE A 109 5.75 7.23 -13.08
CA ILE A 109 6.10 7.81 -14.39
C ILE A 109 7.03 9.00 -14.15
N THR A 110 8.18 9.01 -14.83
CA THR A 110 9.13 10.12 -14.78
C THR A 110 9.74 10.35 -16.16
N THR A 111 9.87 11.62 -16.54
CA THR A 111 10.42 12.02 -17.84
C THR A 111 11.80 12.66 -17.69
N ARG A 112 12.77 12.22 -18.51
CA ARG A 112 14.12 12.82 -18.60
C ARG A 112 14.66 12.68 -20.03
N ASN A 113 15.20 13.78 -20.59
CA ASN A 113 15.82 13.81 -21.92
C ASN A 113 14.94 13.20 -23.04
N ASP A 114 13.70 13.68 -23.17
CA ASP A 114 12.70 13.21 -24.15
C ASP A 114 12.34 11.71 -24.08
N ARG A 115 12.73 11.05 -22.98
CA ARG A 115 12.33 9.69 -22.65
C ARG A 115 11.51 9.67 -21.38
N ARG A 116 10.51 8.79 -21.36
CA ARG A 116 9.63 8.57 -20.23
C ARG A 116 9.81 7.14 -19.73
N LEU A 117 10.14 7.03 -18.46
CA LEU A 117 10.29 5.78 -17.73
C LEU A 117 8.98 5.48 -17.01
N TYR A 118 8.54 4.23 -17.14
CA TYR A 118 7.36 3.69 -16.49
C TYR A 118 7.81 2.51 -15.63
N LEU A 119 7.59 2.60 -14.32
CA LEU A 119 7.86 1.53 -13.38
C LEU A 119 6.54 0.99 -12.85
N LEU A 120 6.21 -0.26 -13.19
CA LEU A 120 4.98 -0.93 -12.75
C LEU A 120 5.32 -1.86 -11.59
N PHE A 121 4.75 -1.59 -10.43
CA PHE A 121 4.87 -2.44 -9.26
C PHE A 121 3.58 -3.23 -9.04
N ASP A 122 3.68 -4.56 -9.16
CA ASP A 122 2.60 -5.48 -8.85
C ASP A 122 2.68 -5.90 -7.36
N SER A 123 1.65 -5.51 -6.61
CA SER A 123 1.58 -5.70 -5.17
C SER A 123 0.84 -6.99 -4.78
N GLU A 124 0.94 -8.07 -5.56
CA GLU A 124 0.31 -9.33 -5.16
C GLU A 124 1.07 -10.12 -4.09
N ARG A 125 0.30 -10.42 -3.03
CA ARG A 125 0.50 -11.38 -1.92
C ARG A 125 1.61 -11.13 -0.92
N VAL A 126 1.35 -10.22 0.04
CA VAL A 126 1.86 -10.37 1.43
C VAL A 126 0.83 -9.95 2.49
N ASN A 127 -0.48 -9.92 2.18
CA ASN A 127 -1.47 -9.26 3.05
C ASN A 127 -2.05 -10.12 4.19
N GLU A 128 -1.73 -11.41 4.29
CA GLU A 128 -2.32 -12.27 5.32
C GLU A 128 -1.58 -12.21 6.66
N LEU A 129 -0.25 -12.05 6.67
CA LEU A 129 0.54 -12.13 7.90
C LEU A 129 0.48 -10.87 8.76
N ALA A 130 0.54 -9.67 8.15
CA ALA A 130 0.49 -8.40 8.90
C ALA A 130 -0.86 -8.19 9.60
N THR A 131 -1.94 -8.65 8.98
CA THR A 131 -3.28 -8.62 9.57
C THR A 131 -3.33 -9.44 10.85
N TYR A 132 -2.74 -10.64 10.86
CA TYR A 132 -2.67 -11.48 12.06
C TYR A 132 -1.84 -10.83 13.18
N PHE A 133 -0.73 -10.16 12.84
CA PHE A 133 0.08 -9.43 13.81
C PHE A 133 -0.60 -8.18 14.40
N GLY A 134 -1.56 -7.56 13.70
CA GLY A 134 -2.38 -6.50 14.29
C GLY A 134 -3.55 -7.03 15.11
N LEU A 135 -4.21 -8.08 14.62
CA LEU A 135 -5.43 -8.63 15.21
C LEU A 135 -5.16 -9.52 16.43
N ALA A 136 -4.12 -10.35 16.40
CA ALA A 136 -3.77 -11.27 17.48
C ALA A 136 -3.44 -10.57 18.81
N PRO A 137 -2.57 -9.55 18.88
CA PRO A 137 -2.33 -8.85 20.14
C PRO A 137 -3.58 -8.12 20.63
N LEU A 138 -4.46 -7.65 19.73
CA LEU A 138 -5.73 -7.07 20.14
C LEU A 138 -6.64 -8.12 20.81
N VAL A 139 -6.76 -9.31 20.22
CA VAL A 139 -7.53 -10.41 20.81
C VAL A 139 -6.96 -10.80 22.18
N VAL A 140 -5.63 -10.83 22.32
CA VAL A 140 -4.97 -11.07 23.62
C VAL A 140 -5.32 -9.98 24.63
N VAL A 141 -5.24 -8.69 24.26
CA VAL A 141 -5.62 -7.58 25.14
C VAL A 141 -7.09 -7.67 25.54
N LEU A 142 -7.99 -8.01 24.62
CA LEU A 142 -9.41 -8.25 24.89
C LEU A 142 -9.62 -9.38 25.91
N LEU A 143 -8.93 -10.51 25.75
CA LEU A 143 -8.98 -11.65 26.67
C LEU A 143 -8.36 -11.38 28.04
N VAL A 144 -7.44 -10.43 28.14
CA VAL A 144 -6.80 -10.04 29.41
C VAL A 144 -7.67 -9.02 30.17
N LEU A 145 -8.37 -8.14 29.44
CA LEU A 145 -9.23 -7.11 30.01
C LEU A 145 -10.62 -7.63 30.40
N TYR A 146 -11.03 -8.82 29.92
CA TYR A 146 -12.34 -9.44 30.15
C TYR A 146 -12.23 -10.84 30.74
#